data_AF-A0A6C2DVR2-F1
#
_entry.id   AF-A0A6C2DVR2-F1
#
_cell.length_a   1.000
_cell.length_b   1.000
_cell.length_c   1.000
_cell.angle_alpha   90.00
_cell.angle_beta   90.00
_cell.angle_gamma   90.00
#
_symmetry.space_group_name_H-M   'P 1'
#
loop_
_entity.id
_entity.type
_entity.pdbx_description
1 polymer ?
#
loop_
_entity_poly.entity_id
_entity_poly.type
_entity_poly.pdbx_seq_one_letter_code
_entity_poly.pdbx_strand_id
1 'polypeptide(L)'
;MIKVRVSKEDFEEATSKSIIYGFYNGISGNHVRCELAKEIEYNCNKNDDKNTSYKMFSNCTLKFAVNIHDLHNNQWKAKLDGEMVKIYF
;
A
#
# COMPACT_ATOMS: atom_id res chain seq x y z
N MET A 1 -3.66 -10.62 5.16
CA MET A 1 -2.77 -10.04 4.13
C MET A 1 -3.46 -8.84 3.52
N ILE A 2 -2.87 -7.66 3.69
CA ILE A 2 -3.45 -6.40 3.22
C ILE A 2 -3.06 -6.19 1.74
N LYS A 3 -3.99 -5.73 0.91
CA LYS A 3 -3.71 -5.34 -0.47
C LYS A 3 -3.77 -3.83 -0.62
N VAL A 4 -2.80 -3.23 -1.29
CA VAL A 4 -2.77 -1.79 -1.56
C VAL A 4 -2.62 -1.59 -3.06
N ARG A 5 -3.62 -0.95 -3.67
CA ARG A 5 -3.56 -0.53 -5.08
C ARG A 5 -2.90 0.82 -5.15
N VAL A 6 -1.89 0.94 -6.01
CA VAL A 6 -1.24 2.22 -6.33
C VAL A 6 -1.12 2.38 -7.83
N SER A 7 -0.77 3.58 -8.28
CA SER A 7 -0.34 3.80 -9.66
C SER A 7 1.14 3.43 -9.78
N LYS A 8 1.58 3.02 -10.97
CA LYS A 8 2.99 2.69 -11.21
C LYS A 8 3.92 3.88 -10.91
N GLU A 9 3.52 5.07 -11.35
CA GLU A 9 4.26 6.32 -11.10
C GLU A 9 4.40 6.62 -9.60
N ASP A 10 3.27 6.56 -8.87
CA ASP A 10 3.25 6.73 -7.42
C ASP A 10 4.15 5.72 -6.71
N PHE A 11 4.18 4.47 -7.18
CA PHE A 11 5.02 3.42 -6.61
C PHE A 11 6.52 3.70 -6.79
N GLU A 12 6.93 4.12 -7.99
CA GLU A 12 8.33 4.42 -8.30
C GLU A 12 8.84 5.60 -7.46
N GLU A 13 8.03 6.66 -7.31
CA GLU A 13 8.35 7.80 -6.44
C GLU A 13 8.41 7.40 -4.96
N ALA A 14 7.44 6.60 -4.53
CA ALA A 14 7.30 6.16 -3.15
C ALA A 14 8.39 5.20 -2.69
N THR A 15 8.90 4.34 -3.58
CA THR A 15 9.99 3.41 -3.29
C THR A 15 11.24 4.15 -2.82
N SER A 16 11.51 5.33 -3.39
CA SER A 16 12.64 6.18 -2.99
C SER A 16 12.48 6.78 -1.59
N LYS A 17 11.23 6.90 -1.09
CA LYS A 17 10.88 7.51 0.21
C LYS A 17 10.41 6.50 1.25
N SER A 18 10.36 5.21 0.91
CA SER A 18 9.77 4.13 1.70
C SER A 18 8.33 4.40 2.17
N ILE A 19 7.59 5.27 1.47
CA ILE A 19 6.22 5.67 1.84
C ILE A 19 5.36 5.66 0.58
N ILE A 20 4.36 4.80 0.56
CA ILE A 20 3.41 4.63 -0.54
C ILE A 20 2.04 5.19 -0.15
N TYR A 21 1.38 5.84 -1.10
CA TYR A 21 -0.01 6.29 -0.98
C TYR A 21 -0.88 5.53 -1.97
N GLY A 22 -2.05 5.06 -1.52
CA GLY A 22 -2.93 4.29 -2.38
C GLY A 22 -4.29 3.97 -1.79
N PHE A 23 -4.90 2.92 -2.33
CA PHE A 23 -6.22 2.46 -1.94
C PHE A 23 -6.16 1.11 -1.25
N TYR A 24 -6.71 1.04 -0.05
CA TYR A 24 -6.84 -0.20 0.69
C TYR A 24 -7.82 -1.16 0.00
N ASN A 25 -7.36 -2.38 -0.26
CA ASN A 25 -8.06 -3.42 -1.00
C ASN A 25 -8.57 -2.98 -2.39
N GLY A 26 -7.99 -1.93 -2.97
CA GLY A 26 -8.43 -1.38 -4.27
C GLY A 26 -9.81 -0.74 -4.26
N ILE A 27 -10.38 -0.49 -3.07
CA ILE A 27 -11.69 0.15 -2.91
C ILE A 27 -11.49 1.67 -2.95
N SER A 28 -12.03 2.31 -3.98
CA SER A 28 -12.06 3.78 -4.09
C SER A 28 -12.75 4.39 -2.87
N GLY A 29 -12.07 5.33 -2.19
CA GLY A 29 -12.56 5.98 -0.96
C GLY A 29 -11.87 5.54 0.32
N ASN A 30 -11.13 4.42 0.32
CA ASN A 30 -10.30 4.02 1.46
C ASN A 30 -8.84 4.36 1.20
N HIS A 31 -8.47 5.60 1.50
CA HIS A 31 -7.10 6.07 1.32
C HIS A 31 -6.19 5.51 2.41
N VAL A 32 -5.02 5.03 1.99
CA VAL A 32 -4.03 4.48 2.90
C VAL A 32 -2.64 5.03 2.59
N ARG A 33 -1.94 5.43 3.64
CA ARG A 33 -0.50 5.67 3.64
C ARG A 33 0.17 4.43 4.21
N CYS A 34 1.02 3.79 3.42
CA CYS A 34 1.78 2.60 3.78
C CYS A 34 3.27 2.96 3.89
N GLU A 35 3.82 2.84 5.09
CA GLU A 35 5.25 2.98 5.34
C GLU A 35 5.89 1.60 5.17
N LEU A 36 6.72 1.46 4.13
CA LEU A 36 7.38 0.21 3.78
C LEU A 36 8.58 -0.01 4.69
N ALA A 37 8.74 -1.25 5.14
CA ALA A 37 9.89 -1.66 5.93
C ALA A 37 10.80 -2.62 5.15
N LYS A 38 10.42 -3.90 5.04
CA LYS A 38 11.25 -4.93 4.41
C LYS A 38 10.54 -5.53 3.21
N GLU A 39 11.12 -5.33 2.01
CA GLU A 39 10.70 -6.06 0.81
C GLU A 39 11.02 -7.54 1.00
N ILE A 40 10.05 -8.39 0.68
CA ILE A 40 10.19 -9.84 0.70
C ILE A 40 9.86 -10.41 -0.67
N GLU A 41 10.41 -11.59 -0.95
CA GLU A 41 10.14 -12.27 -2.21
C GLU A 41 8.63 -12.52 -2.37
N TYR A 42 8.10 -12.08 -3.50
CA TYR A 42 6.70 -12.28 -3.82
C TYR A 42 6.50 -13.64 -4.48
N ASN A 43 5.78 -14.53 -3.79
CA ASN A 43 5.31 -15.77 -4.38
C ASN A 43 4.01 -15.51 -5.15
N CYS A 44 4.10 -15.57 -6.47
CA CYS A 44 2.97 -15.41 -7.38
C CYS A 44 1.85 -16.40 -7.05
N ASN A 45 0.62 -15.89 -7.03
CA ASN A 45 -0.57 -16.66 -6.70
C ASN A 45 -1.33 -17.00 -7.99
N LYS A 46 -2.02 -18.14 -8.03
CA LYS A 46 -2.72 -18.60 -9.25
C LYS A 46 -3.79 -17.63 -9.76
N ASN A 47 -4.31 -16.78 -8.88
CA ASN A 47 -5.38 -15.82 -9.17
C ASN A 47 -4.84 -14.40 -9.43
N ASP A 48 -3.53 -14.22 -9.56
CA ASP A 48 -2.96 -12.92 -9.90
C ASP A 48 -3.18 -12.60 -11.36
N ASP A 49 -3.56 -11.34 -11.61
CA ASP A 49 -3.63 -10.80 -12.96
C ASP A 49 -2.22 -10.74 -13.58
N LYS A 50 -2.05 -11.35 -14.76
CA LYS A 50 -0.75 -11.45 -15.46
C LYS A 50 -0.21 -10.10 -15.96
N ASN A 51 -1.06 -9.09 -16.07
CA ASN A 51 -0.69 -7.75 -16.55
C ASN A 51 -0.47 -6.76 -15.39
N THR A 52 -0.60 -7.20 -14.14
CA THR A 52 -0.38 -6.36 -12.95
C THR A 52 0.94 -6.73 -12.29
N SER A 53 1.69 -5.71 -11.87
CA SER A 53 2.91 -5.94 -11.10
C SER A 53 2.59 -6.06 -9.62
N TYR A 54 3.23 -7.01 -8.94
CA TYR A 54 3.02 -7.24 -7.51
C TYR A 54 4.34 -7.17 -6.75
N LYS A 55 4.32 -6.50 -5.60
CA LYS A 55 5.43 -6.49 -4.65
C LYS A 55 4.91 -6.74 -3.25
N MET A 56 5.73 -7.38 -2.42
CA MET A 56 5.32 -7.74 -1.07
C MET A 56 6.32 -7.20 -0.06
N PHE A 57 5.75 -6.63 1.01
CA PHE A 57 6.51 -6.02 2.08
C PHE A 57 6.00 -6.56 3.41
N SER A 58 6.93 -6.76 4.33
CA SER A 58 6.67 -7.22 5.69
C SER A 58 7.01 -6.12 6.70
N ASN A 59 6.36 -6.18 7.85
CA ASN A 59 6.54 -5.24 8.96
C ASN A 59 6.18 -3.79 8.59
N CYS A 60 5.17 -3.61 7.73
CA CYS A 60 4.74 -2.29 7.28
C CYS A 60 3.80 -1.64 8.29
N THR A 61 3.80 -0.31 8.30
CA THR A 61 2.80 0.48 9.02
C THR A 61 1.81 1.07 8.03
N LEU A 62 0.52 0.84 8.26
CA LEU A 62 -0.55 1.42 7.47
C LEU A 62 -1.33 2.43 8.29
N LYS A 63 -1.56 3.59 7.71
CA LYS A 63 -2.39 4.66 8.29
C LYS A 63 -3.53 4.95 7.34
N PHE A 64 -4.75 4.85 7.85
CA PHE A 64 -5.98 4.96 7.07
C PHE A 64 -6.61 6.34 7.22
N ALA A 65 -7.07 6.91 6.11
CA ALA A 65 -7.75 8.19 6.07
C ALA A 65 -9.07 8.05 5.28
N VAL A 66 -10.09 8.82 5.67
CA VAL A 66 -11.41 8.79 4.98
C VAL A 66 -11.33 9.46 3.62
N ASN A 67 -10.47 10.47 3.50
CA ASN A 67 -10.36 11.28 2.30
C ASN A 67 -8.90 11.76 2.15
N ILE A 68 -8.59 12.32 0.98
CA ILE A 68 -7.24 12.82 0.67
C ILE A 68 -6.83 14.02 1.54
N HIS A 69 -7.79 14.82 1.98
CA HIS A 69 -7.53 15.99 2.83
C HIS A 69 -7.00 15.56 4.21
N ASP A 70 -7.64 14.58 4.84
CA ASP A 70 -7.22 13.96 6.09
C ASP A 70 -5.82 13.33 5.93
N LEU A 71 -5.57 12.67 4.81
CA LEU A 71 -4.28 12.05 4.49
C LEU A 71 -3.15 13.09 4.40
N HIS A 72 -3.41 14.25 3.78
CA HIS A 72 -2.44 15.35 3.69
C HIS A 72 -2.23 16.04 5.04
N ASN A 73 -3.26 16.10 5.89
CA ASN A 73 -3.19 16.68 7.23
C ASN A 73 -2.70 15.69 8.31
N ASN A 74 -2.29 14.48 7.94
CA ASN A 74 -1.92 13.41 8.87
C ASN A 74 -3.02 13.06 9.89
N GLN A 75 -4.29 13.18 9.50
CA GLN A 75 -5.43 12.74 10.30
C GLN A 75 -5.78 11.29 9.95
N TRP A 76 -5.61 10.41 10.94
CA TRP A 76 -5.77 8.97 10.76
C TRP A 76 -7.00 8.46 11.51
N LYS A 77 -7.82 7.67 10.82
CA LYS A 77 -8.93 6.93 11.44
C LYS A 77 -8.46 5.68 12.16
N ALA A 78 -7.44 5.04 11.60
CA ALA A 78 -6.89 3.80 12.10
C ALA A 78 -5.42 3.71 11.73
N LYS A 79 -4.68 2.94 12.53
CA LYS A 79 -3.29 2.58 12.30
C LYS A 79 -3.16 1.08 12.51
N LEU A 80 -2.45 0.42 11.59
CA LEU A 80 -2.02 -0.96 11.73
C LEU A 80 -0.50 -0.99 11.62
N ASP A 81 0.16 -1.76 12.47
CA ASP A 81 1.61 -1.86 12.55
C ASP A 81 2.03 -3.32 12.44
N GLY A 82 3.17 -3.58 11.82
CA GLY A 82 3.72 -4.94 11.70
C GLY A 82 3.06 -5.80 10.63
N GLU A 83 2.26 -5.20 9.75
CA GLU A 83 1.43 -5.94 8.79
C GLU A 83 2.21 -6.34 7.54
N MET A 84 1.79 -7.46 6.94
CA MET A 84 2.23 -7.85 5.60
C MET A 84 1.33 -7.22 4.54
N VAL A 85 1.96 -6.51 3.62
CA VAL A 85 1.29 -5.74 2.57
C VAL A 85 1.70 -6.23 1.20
N LYS A 86 0.71 -6.56 0.39
CA LYS A 86 0.83 -6.83 -1.04
C LYS A 86 0.45 -5.55 -1.80
N ILE A 87 1.42 -4.95 -2.46
CA ILE A 87 1.23 -3.78 -3.32
C ILE A 87 1.06 -4.25 -4.75
N TYR A 88 0.14 -3.61 -5.48
CA TYR A 88 -0.10 -3.90 -6.88
C TYR A 88 -0.39 -2.63 -7.68
N PHE A 89 0.13 -2.59 -8.91
CA PHE A 89 0.08 -1.46 -9.85
C PHE A 89 0.23 -1.91 -11.30
#